data_AF-A0AAU4ZLN8-F1
#
_entry.id   AF-A0AAU4ZLN8-F1
#
_cell.length_a   1.000
_cell.length_b   1.000
_cell.length_c   1.000
_cell.angle_alpha   90.00
_cell.angle_beta   90.00
_cell.angle_gamma   90.00
#
_symmetry.space_group_name_H-M   'P 1'
#
loop_
_entity.id
_entity.type
_entity.pdbx_description
1 polymer ?
#
loop_
_entity_poly.entity_id
_entity_poly.type
_entity_poly.pdbx_seq_one_letter_code
_entity_poly.pdbx_strand_id
1 'polypeptide(L)'
;MTTDLHRNVPEAQALFNPAFGAYLLASGINAAVKKAERPLPWPSAFLILPFVLPTDTRGSLPAKSTVTLTAWAHDHPRLRAAFAERAAVLTDYTRASLRTAMRHHAIDVTSSGLICPRTPKPASAAPGEEVADCVRAAALIGRWLAVTDPPRAFTVLGIRP
;
A
#
# COMPACT_ATOMS: atom_id res chain seq x y z
N MET A 1 1.59 9.38 45.14
CA MET A 1 1.07 8.00 44.92
C MET A 1 -0.27 8.13 44.24
N THR A 2 -0.54 7.25 43.26
CA THR A 2 -1.67 7.14 42.31
C THR A 2 -1.47 7.79 40.93
N THR A 3 -0.64 7.22 40.06
CA THR A 3 -0.86 6.14 39.05
C THR A 3 -1.03 6.71 37.64
N ASP A 4 0.09 6.71 36.92
CA ASP A 4 0.19 6.65 35.46
C ASP A 4 -0.69 5.54 34.90
N LEU A 5 -1.62 5.91 34.02
CA LEU A 5 -2.19 5.04 32.99
C LEU A 5 -2.40 5.88 31.73
N HIS A 6 -1.31 6.48 31.21
CA HIS A 6 -1.27 6.84 29.79
C HIS A 6 -1.35 5.51 29.04
N ARG A 7 -2.56 5.21 28.62
CA ARG A 7 -3.01 4.02 27.90
C ARG A 7 -2.10 3.79 26.70
N ASN A 8 -1.06 2.98 26.90
CA ASN A 8 -0.32 2.29 25.86
C ASN A 8 -1.31 1.40 25.12
N VAL A 9 -2.08 1.97 24.21
CA VAL A 9 -2.66 1.21 23.10
C VAL A 9 -1.44 0.74 22.32
N PRO A 10 -1.15 -0.57 22.25
CA PRO A 10 0.04 -1.05 21.57
C PRO A 10 0.03 -0.47 20.14
N GLU A 11 1.16 -0.01 19.63
CA GLU A 11 1.29 0.55 18.27
C GLU A 11 0.63 -0.36 17.20
N ALA A 12 0.55 -1.67 17.48
CA ALA A 12 -0.21 -2.67 16.73
C ALA A 12 -1.70 -2.32 16.46
N GLN A 13 -2.40 -1.67 17.39
CA GLN A 13 -3.81 -1.27 17.21
C GLN A 13 -3.96 0.05 16.43
N ALA A 14 -2.94 0.90 16.46
CA ALA A 14 -2.86 2.09 15.60
C ALA A 14 -2.55 1.69 14.13
N LEU A 15 -1.79 0.61 13.92
CA LEU A 15 -1.45 0.06 12.59
C LEU A 15 -2.65 -0.53 11.83
N PHE A 16 -3.73 -0.93 12.53
CA PHE A 16 -5.00 -1.35 11.92
C PHE A 16 -6.09 -0.26 11.97
N ASN A 17 -5.72 1.00 12.17
CA ASN A 17 -6.63 2.11 11.93
C ASN A 17 -6.81 2.29 10.41
N PRO A 18 -8.05 2.22 9.86
CA PRO A 18 -8.29 2.45 8.44
C PRO A 18 -7.74 3.77 7.90
N ALA A 19 -7.55 4.80 8.74
CA ALA A 19 -6.91 6.07 8.36
C ALA A 19 -5.42 5.90 7.99
N PHE A 20 -4.70 4.99 8.66
CA PHE A 20 -3.33 4.69 8.30
C PHE A 20 -3.27 3.98 6.95
N GLY A 21 -4.07 2.93 6.74
CA GLY A 21 -4.17 2.28 5.43
C GLY A 21 -4.65 3.24 4.33
N ALA A 22 -5.53 4.20 4.64
CA ALA A 22 -5.96 5.25 3.70
C ALA A 22 -4.78 6.13 3.26
N TYR A 23 -3.92 6.53 4.20
CA TYR A 23 -2.71 7.29 3.93
C TYR A 23 -1.72 6.52 3.04
N LEU A 24 -1.51 5.23 3.32
CA LEU A 24 -0.65 4.37 2.49
C LEU A 24 -1.20 4.18 1.08
N LEU A 25 -2.51 3.90 0.95
CA LEU A 25 -3.17 3.77 -0.35
C LEU A 25 -3.06 5.07 -1.15
N ALA A 26 -3.36 6.22 -0.54
CA ALA A 26 -3.24 7.51 -1.19
C ALA A 26 -1.80 7.78 -1.64
N SER A 27 -0.80 7.40 -0.84
CA SER A 27 0.61 7.54 -1.18
C SER A 27 1.01 6.69 -2.39
N GLY A 28 0.58 5.43 -2.43
CA GLY A 28 0.81 4.54 -3.57
C GLY A 28 0.08 4.98 -4.83
N ILE A 29 -1.21 5.32 -4.74
CA ILE A 29 -2.01 5.78 -5.87
C ILE A 29 -1.45 7.09 -6.42
N ASN A 30 -1.10 8.05 -5.57
CA ASN A 30 -0.48 9.31 -6.02
C ASN A 30 0.84 9.05 -6.75
N ALA A 31 1.69 8.15 -6.25
CA ALA A 31 2.92 7.77 -6.93
C ALA A 31 2.66 7.07 -8.27
N ALA A 32 1.61 6.25 -8.36
CA ALA A 32 1.22 5.59 -9.59
C ALA A 32 0.73 6.58 -10.66
N VAL A 33 -0.18 7.48 -10.27
CA VAL A 33 -0.74 8.51 -11.14
C VAL A 33 0.35 9.45 -11.64
N LYS A 34 1.27 9.89 -10.77
CA LYS A 34 2.42 10.70 -11.18
C LYS A 34 3.36 9.98 -12.14
N LYS A 35 3.47 8.64 -12.05
CA LYS A 35 4.40 7.86 -12.88
C LYS A 35 3.85 7.58 -14.28
N ALA A 36 2.55 7.31 -14.40
CA ALA A 36 1.93 6.90 -15.66
C ALA A 36 0.98 7.96 -16.26
N GLU A 37 0.81 9.10 -15.58
CA GLU A 37 -0.09 10.20 -15.99
C GLU A 37 -1.53 9.74 -16.28
N ARG A 38 -1.96 8.69 -15.58
CA ARG A 38 -3.29 8.09 -15.71
C ARG A 38 -3.80 7.57 -14.36
N PRO A 39 -5.12 7.47 -14.16
CA PRO A 39 -5.70 6.88 -12.95
C PRO A 39 -5.22 5.43 -12.73
N LEU A 40 -5.01 5.05 -11.47
CA LEU A 40 -4.64 3.68 -11.13
C LEU A 40 -5.88 2.77 -11.25
N PRO A 41 -5.82 1.64 -11.98
CA PRO A 41 -6.94 0.71 -12.01
C PRO A 41 -7.35 0.24 -10.62
N TRP A 42 -8.66 0.23 -10.34
CA TRP A 42 -9.22 -0.12 -9.02
C TRP A 42 -8.66 -1.42 -8.42
N PRO A 43 -8.57 -2.55 -9.17
CA PRO A 43 -8.06 -3.79 -8.60
C PRO A 43 -6.62 -3.68 -8.09
N SER A 44 -5.78 -2.85 -8.72
CA SER A 44 -4.37 -2.70 -8.33
C SER A 44 -4.20 -2.18 -6.91
N ALA A 45 -5.14 -1.37 -6.39
CA ALA A 45 -5.07 -0.86 -5.02
C ALA A 45 -5.06 -1.99 -3.96
N PHE A 46 -5.63 -3.15 -4.27
CA PHE A 46 -5.67 -4.32 -3.38
C PHE A 46 -4.30 -4.99 -3.20
N LEU A 47 -3.31 -4.61 -4.00
CA LEU A 47 -1.95 -5.13 -3.88
C LEU A 47 -1.07 -4.23 -3.00
N ILE A 48 -1.45 -2.96 -2.76
CA ILE A 48 -0.59 -2.00 -2.04
C ILE A 48 -0.38 -2.43 -0.58
N LEU A 49 -1.45 -2.61 0.19
CA LEU A 49 -1.33 -2.91 1.62
C LEU A 49 -0.69 -4.29 1.91
N PRO A 50 -0.98 -5.37 1.16
CA PRO A 50 -0.30 -6.66 1.33
C PRO A 50 1.21 -6.63 1.09
N PHE A 51 1.71 -5.69 0.30
CA PHE A 51 3.15 -5.47 0.16
C PHE A 51 3.75 -4.69 1.34
N VAL A 52 3.01 -3.73 1.87
CA VAL A 52 3.54 -2.69 2.76
C VAL A 52 3.43 -3.08 4.23
N LEU A 53 2.35 -3.73 4.64
CA LEU A 53 2.11 -4.00 6.06
C LEU A 53 2.99 -5.14 6.62
N PRO A 54 3.15 -6.29 5.94
CA PRO A 54 4.04 -7.34 6.43
C PRO A 54 5.50 -6.89 6.40
N THR A 55 6.17 -6.91 7.56
CA THR A 55 7.54 -6.42 7.72
C THR A 55 8.55 -7.20 6.85
N ASP A 56 8.33 -8.50 6.65
CA ASP A 56 9.19 -9.35 5.82
C ASP A 56 9.10 -8.99 4.33
N THR A 57 7.89 -8.75 3.83
CA THR A 57 7.69 -8.25 2.47
C THR A 57 8.27 -6.85 2.33
N ARG A 58 7.92 -5.92 3.24
CA ARG A 58 8.42 -4.54 3.22
C ARG A 58 9.95 -4.47 3.27
N GLY A 59 10.58 -5.25 4.12
CA GLY A 59 12.04 -5.30 4.28
C GLY A 59 12.77 -5.91 3.07
N SER A 60 12.08 -6.70 2.25
CA SER A 60 12.63 -7.25 0.99
C SER A 60 12.51 -6.31 -0.22
N LEU A 61 11.81 -5.17 -0.06
CA LEU A 61 11.58 -4.27 -1.18
C LEU A 61 12.86 -3.51 -1.54
N PRO A 62 13.14 -3.34 -2.84
CA PRO A 62 14.30 -2.58 -3.28
C PRO A 62 14.12 -1.09 -2.98
N ALA A 63 15.21 -0.41 -2.63
CA ALA A 63 15.18 1.03 -2.38
C ALA A 63 14.77 1.86 -3.61
N LYS A 64 15.01 1.33 -4.83
CA LYS A 64 14.74 2.00 -6.11
C LYS A 64 13.78 1.18 -6.98
N SER A 65 12.97 1.87 -7.80
CA SER A 65 12.02 1.24 -8.72
C SER A 65 12.64 0.72 -10.02
N THR A 66 13.96 0.57 -10.08
CA THR A 66 14.65 -0.03 -11.24
C THR A 66 14.40 -1.54 -11.31
N VAL A 67 14.19 -2.18 -10.16
CA VAL A 67 13.69 -3.56 -10.08
C VAL A 67 12.19 -3.54 -10.35
N THR A 68 11.71 -4.45 -11.20
CA THR A 68 10.29 -4.56 -11.53
C THR A 68 9.56 -5.50 -10.56
N LEU A 69 8.23 -5.42 -10.52
CA LEU A 69 7.40 -6.37 -9.75
C LEU A 69 7.69 -7.84 -10.13
N THR A 70 7.89 -8.12 -11.42
CA THR A 70 8.19 -9.47 -11.91
C THR A 70 9.57 -9.94 -11.44
N ALA A 71 10.59 -9.08 -11.51
CA ALA A 71 11.93 -9.40 -11.01
C ALA A 71 11.93 -9.65 -9.49
N TRP A 72 11.29 -8.77 -8.72
CA TRP A 72 11.16 -8.97 -7.28
C TRP A 72 10.46 -10.29 -6.93
N ALA A 73 9.36 -10.61 -7.61
CA ALA A 73 8.61 -11.85 -7.36
C ALA A 73 9.40 -13.12 -7.73
N HIS A 74 10.26 -13.03 -8.75
CA HIS A 74 11.17 -14.10 -9.14
C HIS A 74 12.25 -14.32 -8.06
N ASP A 75 12.84 -13.25 -7.55
CA ASP A 75 13.94 -13.32 -6.59
C ASP A 75 13.48 -13.65 -5.16
N HIS A 76 12.18 -13.50 -4.88
CA HIS A 76 11.57 -13.74 -3.56
C HIS A 76 10.44 -14.79 -3.63
N PRO A 77 10.70 -16.04 -4.08
CA PRO A 77 9.66 -17.03 -4.34
C PRO A 77 8.87 -17.41 -3.08
N ARG A 78 9.50 -17.41 -1.90
CA ARG A 78 8.80 -17.67 -0.62
C ARG A 78 7.80 -16.57 -0.26
N LEU A 79 8.20 -15.30 -0.41
CA LEU A 79 7.33 -14.16 -0.14
C LEU A 79 6.19 -14.08 -1.17
N ARG A 80 6.51 -14.36 -2.45
CA ARG A 80 5.53 -14.49 -3.52
C ARG A 80 4.50 -15.58 -3.22
N ALA A 81 4.92 -16.77 -2.79
CA ALA A 81 4.01 -17.88 -2.49
C ALA A 81 3.03 -17.54 -1.34
N ALA A 82 3.50 -16.82 -0.33
CA ALA A 82 2.66 -16.36 0.79
C ALA A 82 1.78 -15.14 0.44
N PHE A 83 2.02 -14.48 -0.70
CA PHE A 83 1.38 -13.20 -1.02
C PHE A 83 -0.13 -13.34 -1.23
N ALA A 84 -0.58 -14.41 -1.91
CA ALA A 84 -1.99 -14.60 -2.22
C ALA A 84 -2.86 -14.71 -0.95
N GLU A 85 -2.39 -15.48 0.04
CA GLU A 85 -3.06 -15.60 1.33
C GLU A 85 -3.11 -14.26 2.08
N ARG A 86 -1.98 -13.52 2.10
CA ARG A 86 -1.91 -12.20 2.73
C ARG A 86 -2.86 -11.19 2.09
N ALA A 87 -2.92 -11.18 0.75
CA ALA A 87 -3.82 -10.31 0.01
C ALA A 87 -5.30 -10.62 0.33
N ALA A 88 -5.65 -11.91 0.44
CA ALA A 88 -6.98 -12.32 0.87
C ALA A 88 -7.29 -11.83 2.29
N VAL A 89 -6.41 -12.05 3.25
CA VAL A 89 -6.59 -11.64 4.66
C VAL A 89 -6.74 -10.12 4.80
N LEU A 90 -5.97 -9.33 4.04
CA LEU A 90 -5.99 -7.86 4.10
C LEU A 90 -7.07 -7.21 3.23
N THR A 91 -7.92 -8.00 2.59
CA THR A 91 -8.93 -7.48 1.66
C THR A 91 -9.92 -6.56 2.37
N ASP A 92 -10.48 -6.96 3.52
CA ASP A 92 -11.46 -6.15 4.23
C ASP A 92 -10.85 -4.89 4.85
N TYR A 93 -9.60 -5.00 5.33
CA TYR A 93 -8.84 -3.83 5.77
C TYR A 93 -8.62 -2.84 4.62
N THR A 94 -8.24 -3.34 3.44
CA THR A 94 -8.08 -2.50 2.24
C THR A 94 -9.39 -1.81 1.86
N ARG A 95 -10.53 -2.51 1.88
CA ARG A 95 -11.84 -1.91 1.62
C ARG A 95 -12.17 -0.81 2.65
N ALA A 96 -11.93 -1.06 3.93
CA ALA A 96 -12.16 -0.08 4.99
C ALA A 96 -11.29 1.16 4.79
N SER A 97 -10.02 0.99 4.46
CA SER A 97 -9.09 2.08 4.18
C SER A 97 -9.45 2.86 2.91
N LEU A 98 -9.89 2.20 1.83
CA LEU A 98 -10.41 2.88 0.64
C LEU A 98 -11.63 3.73 0.98
N ARG A 99 -12.60 3.20 1.74
CA ARG A 99 -13.77 3.97 2.20
C ARG A 99 -13.37 5.20 3.02
N THR A 100 -12.44 5.03 3.95
CA THR A 100 -11.91 6.14 4.75
C THR A 100 -11.25 7.19 3.86
N ALA A 101 -10.40 6.77 2.92
CA ALA A 101 -9.75 7.69 1.99
C ALA A 101 -10.74 8.48 1.13
N MET A 102 -11.77 7.82 0.60
CA MET A 102 -12.83 8.47 -0.19
C MET A 102 -13.67 9.43 0.66
N ARG A 103 -14.06 9.03 1.87
CA ARG A 103 -14.81 9.89 2.80
C ARG A 103 -14.09 11.20 3.13
N HIS A 104 -12.76 11.17 3.16
CA HIS A 104 -11.93 12.32 3.47
C HIS A 104 -11.35 13.01 2.22
N HIS A 105 -11.80 12.67 1.01
CA HIS A 105 -11.29 13.21 -0.26
C HIS A 105 -9.76 13.13 -0.36
N ALA A 106 -9.20 12.01 0.09
CA ALA A 106 -7.79 11.66 -0.11
C ALA A 106 -7.61 10.82 -1.40
N ILE A 107 -8.64 10.08 -1.80
CA ILE A 107 -8.73 9.33 -3.05
C ILE A 107 -10.11 9.60 -3.64
N ASP A 108 -10.18 9.85 -4.95
CA ASP A 108 -11.43 9.91 -5.71
C ASP A 108 -11.47 8.79 -6.76
N VAL A 109 -12.68 8.40 -7.15
CA VAL A 109 -12.95 7.37 -8.16
C VAL A 109 -13.44 8.06 -9.43
N THR A 110 -12.77 7.79 -10.55
CA THR A 110 -13.18 8.21 -11.88
C THR A 110 -13.71 7.01 -12.68
N SER A 111 -14.24 7.26 -13.87
CA SER A 111 -14.61 6.19 -14.82
C SER A 111 -13.43 5.31 -15.25
N SER A 112 -12.20 5.78 -15.08
CA SER A 112 -10.96 5.11 -15.52
C SER A 112 -10.10 4.59 -14.37
N GLY A 113 -10.43 4.87 -13.11
CA GLY A 113 -9.72 4.33 -11.95
C GLY A 113 -9.68 5.26 -10.75
N LEU A 114 -8.62 5.11 -9.96
CA LEU A 114 -8.38 5.85 -8.72
C LEU A 114 -7.41 7.00 -8.97
N ILE A 115 -7.73 8.16 -8.40
CA ILE A 115 -6.86 9.34 -8.39
C ILE A 115 -6.69 9.88 -6.97
N CYS A 116 -5.65 10.67 -6.74
CA CYS A 116 -5.50 11.45 -5.52
C CYS A 116 -5.77 12.92 -5.85
N PRO A 117 -6.92 13.50 -5.45
CA PRO A 117 -7.23 14.91 -5.74
C PRO A 117 -6.28 15.88 -5.02
N ARG A 118 -5.62 15.42 -3.95
CA ARG A 118 -4.59 16.16 -3.22
C ARG A 118 -3.35 15.29 -3.06
N THR A 119 -2.18 15.91 -3.15
CA THR A 119 -0.93 15.20 -2.89
C THR A 119 -0.87 14.82 -1.40
N PRO A 120 -0.70 13.52 -1.06
CA PRO A 120 -0.53 13.09 0.32
C PRO A 120 0.79 13.61 0.88
N LYS A 121 0.88 13.73 2.21
CA LYS A 121 2.12 14.12 2.88
C LYS A 121 3.26 13.15 2.49
N PRO A 122 4.48 13.66 2.29
CA PRO A 122 5.62 12.81 1.95
C PRO A 122 6.09 12.01 3.18
N ALA A 123 6.89 10.97 2.94
CA ALA A 123 7.50 10.15 3.99
C ALA A 123 8.33 10.97 5.00
N SER A 124 8.97 12.06 4.56
CA SER A 124 9.74 12.96 5.45
C SER A 124 8.89 13.72 6.46
N ALA A 125 7.57 13.80 6.26
CA ALA A 125 6.63 14.41 7.19
C ALA A 125 5.85 13.36 8.01
N ALA A 126 6.29 12.09 7.98
CA ALA A 126 5.74 11.03 8.80
C ALA A 126 6.10 11.24 10.28
N PRO A 127 5.24 10.79 11.22
CA PRO A 127 5.47 10.93 12.65
C PRO A 127 6.59 10.03 13.21
N GLY A 128 7.18 9.15 12.38
CA GLY A 128 8.26 8.24 12.78
C GLY A 128 8.80 7.43 11.60
N GLU A 129 9.96 6.80 11.79
CA GLU A 129 10.68 6.11 10.71
C GLU A 129 9.90 4.91 10.15
N GLU A 130 9.23 4.14 11.01
CA GLU A 130 8.42 3.00 10.54
C GLU A 130 7.27 3.45 9.63
N VAL A 131 6.62 4.57 9.97
CA VAL A 131 5.57 5.15 9.11
C VAL A 131 6.19 5.68 7.81
N ALA A 132 7.37 6.30 7.88
CA ALA A 132 8.10 6.76 6.70
C ALA A 132 8.46 5.59 5.76
N ASP A 133 8.94 4.46 6.31
CA ASP A 133 9.22 3.22 5.60
C ASP A 133 7.97 2.70 4.88
N CYS A 134 6.83 2.65 5.57
CA CYS A 134 5.57 2.22 4.98
C CYS A 134 5.16 3.12 3.80
N VAL A 135 5.31 4.44 3.94
CA VAL A 135 4.98 5.40 2.89
C VAL A 135 5.92 5.26 1.70
N ARG A 136 7.23 5.07 1.93
CA ARG A 136 8.22 4.82 0.88
C ARG A 136 7.91 3.53 0.12
N ALA A 137 7.58 2.46 0.83
CA ALA A 137 7.16 1.18 0.26
C ALA A 137 5.87 1.35 -0.56
N ALA A 138 4.83 1.99 -0.02
CA ALA A 138 3.58 2.21 -0.74
C ALA A 138 3.80 2.98 -2.04
N ALA A 139 4.64 4.02 -2.02
CA ALA A 139 4.99 4.77 -3.22
C ALA A 139 5.74 3.92 -4.25
N LEU A 140 6.65 3.03 -3.83
CA LEU A 140 7.33 2.08 -4.72
C LEU A 140 6.34 1.15 -5.40
N ILE A 141 5.45 0.51 -4.62
CA ILE A 141 4.44 -0.41 -5.14
C ILE A 141 3.50 0.32 -6.10
N GLY A 142 3.09 1.55 -5.77
CA GLY A 142 2.36 2.41 -6.69
C GLY A 142 3.05 2.58 -8.05
N ARG A 143 4.36 2.87 -8.07
CA ARG A 143 5.15 2.99 -9.30
C ARG A 143 5.21 1.68 -10.10
N TRP A 144 5.28 0.52 -9.44
CA TRP A 144 5.23 -0.77 -10.12
C TRP A 144 3.87 -1.02 -10.77
N LEU A 145 2.78 -0.73 -10.05
CA LEU A 145 1.41 -0.92 -10.52
C LEU A 145 1.02 0.08 -11.62
N ALA A 146 1.68 1.24 -11.69
CA ALA A 146 1.48 2.22 -12.76
C ALA A 146 1.81 1.66 -14.17
N VAL A 147 2.82 0.78 -14.22
CA VAL A 147 3.37 0.21 -15.45
C VAL A 147 3.11 -1.29 -15.60
N THR A 148 2.33 -1.88 -14.69
CA THR A 148 1.97 -3.30 -14.74
C THR A 148 0.45 -3.43 -14.79
N ASP A 149 -0.07 -4.05 -15.85
CA ASP A 149 -1.51 -4.28 -15.95
C ASP A 149 -2.02 -5.16 -14.81
N PRO A 150 -3.24 -4.90 -14.27
CA PRO A 150 -3.72 -5.60 -13.09
C PRO A 150 -3.71 -7.12 -13.23
N PRO A 151 -4.24 -7.75 -14.31
CA PRO A 151 -4.22 -9.20 -14.46
C PRO A 151 -2.81 -9.79 -14.42
N ARG A 152 -1.83 -9.08 -15.00
CA ARG A 152 -0.42 -9.47 -14.96
C ARG A 152 0.13 -9.37 -13.54
N ALA A 153 -0.17 -8.30 -12.82
CA ALA A 153 0.27 -8.12 -11.43
C ALA A 153 -0.27 -9.24 -10.52
N PHE A 154 -1.56 -9.57 -10.62
CA PHE A 154 -2.16 -10.69 -9.87
C PHE A 154 -1.52 -12.04 -10.21
N THR A 155 -1.32 -12.33 -11.50
CA THR A 155 -0.69 -13.58 -11.97
C THR A 155 0.75 -13.72 -11.46
N VAL A 156 1.54 -12.64 -11.55
CA VAL A 156 2.92 -12.61 -11.03
C VAL A 156 2.92 -12.89 -9.52
N LEU A 157 1.91 -12.43 -8.79
CA LEU A 157 1.81 -12.63 -7.34
C LEU A 157 1.11 -13.93 -6.93
N GLY A 158 0.77 -14.79 -7.90
CA GLY A 158 0.12 -16.07 -7.62
C GLY A 158 -1.33 -15.94 -7.15
N ILE A 159 -1.95 -14.78 -7.33
CA ILE A 159 -3.36 -14.56 -7.03
C ILE A 159 -4.17 -15.03 -8.24
N ARG A 160 -5.06 -16.00 -8.02
CA ARG A 160 -5.94 -16.54 -9.07
C ARG A 160 -7.11 -15.58 -9.33
N PRO A 161 -7.57 -15.44 -10.59
CA PRO A 161 -8.77 -14.67 -10.94
C PRO A 161 -10.03 -15.14 -10.23
#